data_AF-I1BKW3-F1
#
_entry.id   AF-I1BKW3-F1
#
_cell.length_a   1.000
_cell.length_b   1.000
_cell.length_c   1.000
_cell.angle_alpha   90.00
_cell.angle_beta   90.00
_cell.angle_gamma   90.00
#
_symmetry.space_group_name_H-M   'P 1'
#
loop_
_entity.id
_entity.type
_entity.pdbx_description
1 polymer ?
#
loop_
_entity_poly.entity_id
_entity_poly.type
_entity_poly.pdbx_seq_one_letter_code
_entity_poly.pdbx_strand_id
1 'polypeptide(L)'
;MGEYHIYHQIKTLNQSVVLKLDESKDISMKLIASHYDAENRVIEFVPETSATLSLTNKKVYELPSWNTTNKPRRYIGDKGLILSMGYKHPPNSTLIKQESKPIKSLPTSYYGYPMSPAALSPIPAAPSLEVKWVRVTLDWVISGLKPSIPTTQIYKNDFIRLDQMLAKQGYFKYDPLSEPVLDYIVQQDHELPQNLLDYIHSHTHECRNRLSRLQHMLEGAGIDAQVIWKYTFAKSFVVGSGCLLGEEDVIRCIQDSEQEWRQKKPDFVRKLNLLDSH
;
A
#
# COMPACT_ATOMS: atom_id res chain seq x y z
N MET A 1 14.20 18.59 19.72
CA MET A 1 15.45 19.39 19.70
C MET A 1 16.54 18.67 18.91
N GLY A 2 17.01 17.48 19.33
CA GLY A 2 18.06 16.75 18.61
C GLY A 2 17.72 16.43 17.13
N GLU A 3 16.43 16.22 16.84
CA GLU A 3 15.92 15.92 15.50
C GLU A 3 16.15 17.07 14.51
N TYR A 4 16.03 18.32 14.97
CA TYR A 4 16.29 19.53 14.19
C TYR A 4 17.79 19.68 13.85
N HIS A 5 18.67 19.31 14.79
CA HIS A 5 20.11 19.29 14.54
C HIS A 5 20.49 18.21 13.52
N ILE A 6 19.85 17.03 13.56
CA ILE A 6 20.06 15.97 12.56
C ILE A 6 19.58 16.43 11.18
N TYR A 7 18.41 17.05 11.07
CA TYR A 7 17.94 17.66 9.82
C TYR A 7 18.94 18.69 9.26
N HIS A 8 19.42 19.60 10.10
CA HIS A 8 20.44 20.58 9.68
C HIS A 8 21.75 19.91 9.25
N GLN A 9 22.22 18.90 9.98
CA GLN A 9 23.42 18.15 9.59
C GLN A 9 23.26 17.47 8.22
N ILE A 10 22.12 16.81 7.98
CA ILE A 10 21.78 16.21 6.68
C ILE A 10 21.82 17.28 5.57
N LYS A 11 21.21 18.44 5.82
CA LYS A 11 21.12 19.55 4.85
C LYS A 11 22.47 20.21 4.58
N THR A 12 23.25 20.52 5.61
CA THR A 12 24.58 21.14 5.51
C THR A 12 25.61 20.23 4.84
N LEU A 13 25.55 18.92 5.10
CA LEU A 13 26.43 17.93 4.46
C LEU A 13 25.94 17.50 3.06
N ASN A 14 24.81 18.05 2.59
CA ASN A 14 24.10 17.62 1.37
C ASN A 14 23.90 16.09 1.31
N GLN A 15 23.61 15.47 2.45
CA GLN A 15 23.36 14.04 2.55
C GLN A 15 22.03 13.70 1.88
N SER A 16 22.10 12.85 0.87
CA SER A 16 20.93 12.41 0.12
C SER A 16 20.44 11.04 0.58
N VAL A 17 19.12 10.89 0.68
CA VAL A 17 18.49 9.57 0.80
C VAL A 17 18.32 9.01 -0.60
N VAL A 18 18.82 7.80 -0.82
CA VAL A 18 18.53 7.07 -2.06
C VAL A 18 17.22 6.33 -1.86
N LEU A 19 16.16 6.80 -2.52
CA LEU A 19 14.97 5.97 -2.69
C LEU A 19 15.37 4.83 -3.62
N LYS A 20 15.67 3.69 -2.98
CA LYS A 20 15.63 2.36 -3.56
C LYS A 20 14.38 2.21 -4.42
N LEU A 21 14.61 2.22 -5.72
CA LEU A 21 13.70 1.80 -6.73
C LEU A 21 14.27 0.41 -7.28
N ASP A 22 13.85 -0.18 -8.40
CA ASP A 22 13.78 -1.64 -8.75
C ASP A 22 15.05 -2.50 -8.57
N GLU A 23 15.00 -3.56 -7.74
CA GLU A 23 16.13 -4.45 -7.38
C GLU A 23 16.62 -5.23 -8.60
N SER A 24 15.71 -5.55 -9.54
CA SER A 24 16.03 -6.24 -10.78
C SER A 24 16.57 -5.33 -11.88
N LYS A 25 16.44 -4.00 -11.73
CA LYS A 25 16.84 -2.99 -12.73
C LYS A 25 17.80 -1.91 -12.18
N ASP A 26 18.18 -2.01 -10.91
CA ASP A 26 18.92 -1.03 -10.08
C ASP A 26 18.47 0.44 -10.26
N ILE A 27 17.16 0.64 -10.42
CA ILE A 27 16.62 1.98 -10.60
C ILE A 27 16.62 2.66 -9.23
N SER A 28 17.08 3.90 -9.14
CA SER A 28 17.17 4.60 -7.86
C SER A 28 17.01 6.11 -8.04
N MET A 29 16.54 6.78 -7.00
CA MET A 29 16.36 8.23 -7.02
C MET A 29 17.04 8.87 -5.83
N LYS A 30 17.85 9.88 -6.11
CA LYS A 30 18.50 10.70 -5.09
C LYS A 30 17.52 11.78 -4.60
N LEU A 31 17.21 11.73 -3.32
CA LEU A 31 16.34 12.69 -2.63
C LEU A 31 17.16 13.58 -1.70
N ILE A 32 16.83 14.87 -1.66
CA ILE A 32 17.47 15.90 -0.82
C ILE A 32 16.49 16.40 0.24
N ALA A 33 16.98 16.75 1.43
CA ALA A 33 16.16 17.24 2.53
C ALA A 33 15.64 18.67 2.24
N SER A 34 14.34 18.78 1.99
CA SER A 34 13.63 20.04 1.70
C SER A 34 13.30 20.79 2.99
N HIS A 35 12.47 20.18 3.84
CA HIS A 35 11.80 20.82 4.96
C HIS A 35 11.78 19.92 6.20
N TYR A 36 11.59 20.52 7.38
CA TYR A 36 11.40 19.81 8.64
C TYR A 36 10.19 20.39 9.37
N ASP A 37 9.17 19.57 9.53
CA ASP A 37 8.00 19.84 10.37
C ASP A 37 8.37 19.54 11.82
N ALA A 38 8.47 20.59 12.64
CA ALA A 38 8.84 20.49 14.04
C ALA A 38 7.72 19.99 14.96
N GLU A 39 6.45 20.12 14.54
CA GLU A 39 5.29 19.70 15.30
C GLU A 39 5.12 18.18 15.20
N ASN A 40 5.16 17.64 13.97
CA ASN A 40 5.07 16.20 13.72
C ASN A 40 6.43 15.48 13.75
N ARG A 41 7.54 16.22 13.84
CA ARG A 41 8.93 15.71 13.78
C ARG A 41 9.24 14.94 12.49
N VAL A 42 8.73 15.46 11.38
CA VAL A 42 8.80 14.84 10.06
C VAL A 42 9.82 15.58 9.19
N ILE A 43 10.69 14.83 8.52
CA ILE A 43 11.59 15.36 7.49
C ILE A 43 10.94 15.12 6.12
N GLU A 44 10.82 16.18 5.32
CA GLU A 44 10.41 16.10 3.92
C GLU A 44 11.65 16.06 3.01
N PHE A 45 11.68 15.05 2.15
CA PHE A 45 12.66 14.85 1.11
C PHE A 45 12.01 15.04 -0.26
N VAL A 46 12.70 15.73 -1.17
CA VAL A 46 12.26 15.95 -2.56
C VAL A 46 13.30 15.40 -3.54
N PRO A 47 12.92 15.03 -4.78
CA PRO A 47 13.88 14.68 -5.81
C PRO A 47 14.90 15.78 -6.08
N GLU A 48 16.18 15.43 -6.22
CA GLU A 48 17.24 16.39 -6.61
C GLU A 48 17.04 16.91 -8.05
N THR A 49 16.42 16.10 -8.91
CA THR A 49 15.96 16.46 -10.26
C THR A 49 14.65 15.75 -10.58
N SER A 50 13.91 16.24 -11.58
CA SER A 50 12.63 15.68 -12.07
C SER A 50 12.79 14.34 -12.80
N ALA A 51 13.37 13.33 -12.13
CA ALA A 51 13.63 12.01 -12.65
C ALA A 51 12.41 11.08 -12.59
N THR A 52 12.35 10.13 -13.53
CA THR A 52 11.26 9.15 -13.71
C THR A 52 11.70 7.75 -13.26
N LEU A 53 10.76 6.89 -12.81
CA LEU A 53 11.01 5.93 -11.70
C LEU A 53 10.42 4.51 -11.83
N SER A 54 10.93 3.52 -11.06
CA SER A 54 10.45 2.10 -10.94
C SER A 54 11.20 1.35 -9.81
N LEU A 55 10.60 0.48 -8.92
CA LEU A 55 10.70 0.40 -7.40
C LEU A 55 11.37 -0.80 -6.58
N THR A 56 12.17 -0.55 -5.49
CA THR A 56 12.58 -1.40 -4.30
C THR A 56 13.56 -0.72 -3.29
N ASN A 57 13.19 -0.64 -2.02
CA ASN A 57 14.05 -1.12 -0.93
C ASN A 57 13.12 -1.86 0.03
N LYS A 58 13.53 -3.02 0.59
CA LYS A 58 12.67 -4.13 1.09
C LYS A 58 11.39 -3.81 1.89
N LYS A 59 10.38 -3.25 1.21
CA LYS A 59 8.93 -3.43 1.35
C LYS A 59 8.34 -3.25 -0.04
N VAL A 60 7.59 -4.22 -0.53
CA VAL A 60 6.87 -4.10 -1.81
C VAL A 60 5.59 -3.33 -1.52
N TYR A 61 5.47 -2.13 -2.10
CA TYR A 61 4.25 -1.34 -2.05
C TYR A 61 3.49 -1.50 -3.36
N GLU A 62 2.20 -1.82 -3.27
CA GLU A 62 1.31 -1.80 -4.42
C GLU A 62 1.07 -0.34 -4.84
N LEU A 63 1.23 -0.06 -6.14
CA LEU A 63 0.93 1.26 -6.68
C LEU A 63 -0.59 1.39 -6.93
N PRO A 64 -1.24 2.50 -6.52
CA PRO A 64 -2.62 2.80 -6.88
C PRO A 64 -2.85 2.73 -8.40
N SER A 65 -3.98 2.17 -8.81
CA SER A 65 -4.31 2.04 -10.24
C SER A 65 -4.35 3.40 -10.94
N TRP A 66 -3.62 3.49 -12.06
CA TRP A 66 -3.56 4.69 -12.90
C TRP A 66 -4.82 4.87 -13.76
N ASN A 67 -5.60 3.81 -13.98
CA ASN A 67 -6.81 3.83 -14.82
C ASN A 67 -8.04 4.46 -14.15
N THR A 68 -8.07 4.58 -12.82
CA THR A 68 -9.34 4.75 -12.09
C THR A 68 -9.68 6.17 -11.65
N THR A 69 -8.71 7.08 -11.47
CA THR A 69 -9.02 8.49 -11.16
C THR A 69 -7.96 9.46 -11.71
N ASN A 70 -8.42 10.59 -12.28
CA ASN A 70 -7.61 11.75 -12.66
C ASN A 70 -7.08 12.56 -11.46
N LYS A 71 -6.76 11.90 -10.33
CA LYS A 71 -6.19 12.58 -9.17
C LYS A 71 -4.75 13.05 -9.48
N PRO A 72 -4.42 14.35 -9.31
CA PRO A 72 -3.08 14.88 -9.59
C PRO A 72 -2.04 14.48 -8.53
N ARG A 73 -2.48 13.92 -7.39
CA ARG A 73 -1.64 13.37 -6.33
C ARG A 73 -2.22 12.04 -5.87
N ARG A 74 -1.33 11.09 -5.60
CA ARG A 74 -1.59 9.77 -5.02
C ARG A 74 -0.64 9.58 -3.84
N TYR A 75 -1.06 8.81 -2.86
CA TYR A 75 -0.30 8.56 -1.64
C TYR A 75 -0.12 7.07 -1.41
N ILE A 76 1.09 6.72 -0.97
CA ILE A 76 1.44 5.41 -0.45
C ILE A 76 2.10 5.66 0.91
N GLY A 77 1.83 4.81 1.90
CA GLY A 77 2.41 4.98 3.23
C GLY A 77 2.74 3.68 3.93
N ASP A 78 3.54 3.83 4.97
CA ASP A 78 3.81 2.88 6.02
C ASP A 78 3.83 3.65 7.34
N LYS A 79 3.90 2.94 8.47
CA LYS A 79 3.94 3.54 9.80
C LYS A 79 4.88 4.76 9.90
N GLY A 80 6.09 4.69 9.36
CA GLY A 80 7.08 5.77 9.44
C GLY A 80 7.27 6.65 8.20
N LEU A 81 6.49 6.45 7.13
CA LEU A 81 6.75 7.06 5.81
C LEU A 81 5.44 7.36 5.05
N ILE A 82 5.38 8.52 4.38
CA ILE A 82 4.40 8.78 3.31
C ILE A 82 5.13 9.24 2.05
N LEU A 83 4.80 8.61 0.92
CA LEU A 83 5.23 8.94 -0.43
C LEU A 83 4.09 9.66 -1.15
N SER A 84 4.35 10.85 -1.70
CA SER A 84 3.43 11.53 -2.61
C SER A 84 3.94 11.46 -4.04
N MET A 85 3.06 11.06 -4.96
CA MET A 85 3.40 10.81 -6.35
C MET A 85 2.23 11.14 -7.29
N GLY A 86 2.45 11.06 -8.59
CA GLY A 86 1.42 11.22 -9.61
C GLY A 86 1.81 10.51 -10.91
N TYR A 87 0.82 10.32 -11.78
CA TYR A 87 0.99 9.73 -13.10
C TYR A 87 1.01 10.83 -14.16
N LYS A 88 2.05 10.85 -15.00
CA LYS A 88 2.10 11.68 -16.20
C LYS A 88 1.79 10.82 -17.41
N HIS A 89 0.74 11.17 -18.14
CA HIS A 89 0.48 10.60 -19.45
C HIS A 89 1.42 11.25 -20.49
N PRO A 90 1.94 10.49 -21.46
CA PRO A 90 2.68 11.08 -22.57
C PRO A 90 1.77 12.06 -23.33
N PRO A 91 2.25 13.25 -23.74
CA PRO A 91 1.42 14.31 -24.31
C PRO A 91 0.71 13.93 -25.62
N ASN A 92 1.17 12.87 -26.29
CA ASN A 92 0.57 12.35 -27.52
C ASN A 92 -0.56 11.34 -27.26
N SER A 93 -0.95 11.11 -26.01
CA SER A 93 -2.14 10.33 -25.64
C SER A 93 -3.43 11.13 -25.80
N THR A 94 -3.58 11.86 -26.92
CA THR A 94 -4.90 12.27 -27.37
C THR A 94 -5.71 11.02 -27.64
N LEU A 95 -6.74 10.78 -26.83
CA LEU A 95 -7.83 9.88 -27.18
C LEU A 95 -8.33 10.29 -28.55
N ILE A 96 -7.95 9.55 -29.59
CA ILE A 96 -8.61 9.63 -30.88
C ILE A 96 -10.03 9.13 -30.61
N LYS A 97 -10.96 10.06 -30.38
CA LYS A 97 -12.38 9.82 -30.57
C LYS A 97 -12.56 9.47 -32.05
N GLN A 98 -12.35 8.21 -32.40
CA GLN A 98 -12.72 7.70 -33.69
C GLN A 98 -14.25 7.74 -33.76
N GLU A 99 -14.76 8.80 -34.38
CA GLU A 99 -16.09 8.78 -34.96
C GLU A 99 -16.14 7.59 -35.92
N SER A 100 -16.81 6.51 -35.49
CA SER A 100 -16.92 5.27 -36.23
C SER A 100 -17.79 5.49 -37.46
N LYS A 101 -17.20 5.96 -38.56
CA LYS A 101 -17.82 5.88 -39.89
C LYS A 101 -18.09 4.40 -40.19
N PRO A 102 -19.34 3.99 -40.44
CA PRO A 102 -19.65 2.58 -40.67
C PRO A 102 -19.12 2.15 -42.05
N ILE A 103 -18.03 1.37 -42.04
CA ILE A 103 -17.50 0.72 -43.24
C ILE A 103 -18.48 -0.39 -43.64
N LYS A 104 -19.00 -0.32 -44.86
CA LYS A 104 -19.93 -1.34 -45.41
C LYS A 104 -19.14 -2.54 -45.96
N SER A 105 -19.64 -3.75 -45.69
CA SER A 105 -19.26 -5.05 -46.31
C SER A 105 -17.82 -5.55 -46.01
N LEU A 106 -17.50 -6.84 -46.00
CA LEU A 106 -18.09 -8.01 -46.71
C LEU A 106 -18.36 -9.23 -45.78
N PRO A 107 -19.16 -10.23 -46.23
CA PRO A 107 -19.55 -11.38 -45.41
C PRO A 107 -18.59 -12.57 -45.57
N THR A 108 -18.09 -13.14 -44.45
CA THR A 108 -17.35 -14.42 -44.47
C THR A 108 -17.60 -15.27 -43.23
N SER A 109 -17.85 -16.57 -43.46
CA SER A 109 -17.82 -17.73 -42.54
C SER A 109 -18.68 -17.72 -41.25
N TYR A 110 -19.69 -18.59 -41.25
CA TYR A 110 -20.21 -19.28 -40.05
C TYR A 110 -19.07 -19.95 -39.26
N TYR A 111 -19.24 -20.07 -37.93
CA TYR A 111 -18.28 -20.59 -36.94
C TYR A 111 -17.10 -19.65 -36.60
N GLY A 112 -17.42 -18.59 -35.85
CA GLY A 112 -16.48 -17.87 -35.00
C GLY A 112 -17.14 -17.52 -33.67
N TYR A 113 -16.43 -17.71 -32.55
CA TYR A 113 -16.85 -17.19 -31.25
C TYR A 113 -17.03 -15.65 -31.34
N PRO A 114 -17.94 -15.04 -30.56
CA PRO A 114 -18.04 -13.59 -30.51
C PRO A 114 -16.73 -13.00 -29.92
N MET A 115 -15.85 -12.52 -30.80
CA MET A 115 -14.71 -11.68 -30.39
C MET A 115 -15.28 -10.42 -29.74
N SER A 116 -15.13 -10.34 -28.42
CA SER A 116 -15.58 -9.19 -27.65
C SER A 116 -14.87 -7.93 -28.16
N PRO A 117 -15.58 -6.81 -28.42
CA PRO A 117 -15.00 -5.60 -29.01
C PRO A 117 -13.89 -4.95 -28.14
N ALA A 118 -13.73 -5.38 -26.89
CA ALA A 118 -12.57 -5.06 -26.06
C ALA A 118 -11.21 -5.45 -26.69
N ALA A 119 -11.17 -6.46 -27.57
CA ALA A 119 -9.93 -6.96 -28.18
C ALA A 119 -9.30 -6.02 -29.23
N LEU A 120 -9.98 -4.95 -29.64
CA LEU A 120 -9.51 -3.99 -30.65
C LEU A 120 -9.21 -2.59 -30.06
N SER A 121 -9.34 -2.41 -28.75
CA SER A 121 -8.99 -1.13 -28.11
C SER A 121 -7.46 -1.01 -27.98
N PRO A 122 -6.81 0.05 -28.51
CA PRO A 122 -5.37 0.22 -28.35
C PRO A 122 -5.03 0.36 -26.86
N ILE A 123 -4.12 -0.50 -26.37
CA ILE A 123 -3.62 -0.44 -25.00
C ILE A 123 -3.00 0.95 -24.79
N PRO A 124 -3.48 1.75 -23.83
CA PRO A 124 -2.91 3.07 -23.60
C PRO A 124 -1.44 2.94 -23.17
N ALA A 125 -0.57 3.77 -23.71
CA ALA A 125 0.84 3.78 -23.32
C ALA A 125 0.96 3.98 -21.80
N ALA A 126 1.74 3.10 -21.14
CA ALA A 126 1.89 3.11 -19.70
C ALA A 126 2.33 4.51 -19.21
N PRO A 127 1.64 5.09 -18.21
CA PRO A 127 1.98 6.41 -17.73
C PRO A 127 3.31 6.39 -16.98
N SER A 128 4.02 7.52 -16.99
CA SER A 128 5.25 7.65 -16.26
C SER A 128 5.00 8.12 -14.82
N LEU A 129 5.76 7.56 -13.88
CA LEU A 129 5.61 7.87 -12.45
C LEU A 129 6.47 9.08 -12.07
N GLU A 130 5.83 10.12 -11.53
CA GLU A 130 6.47 11.28 -10.91
C GLU A 130 6.34 11.17 -9.39
N VAL A 131 7.46 11.11 -8.66
CA VAL A 131 7.46 11.34 -7.20
C VAL A 131 7.59 12.83 -6.93
N LYS A 132 6.79 13.33 -6.00
CA LYS A 132 6.72 14.75 -5.63
C LYS A 132 7.49 15.02 -4.35
N TRP A 133 7.30 14.15 -3.35
CA TRP A 133 8.05 14.17 -2.09
C TRP A 133 7.94 12.84 -1.36
N VAL A 134 8.85 12.64 -0.40
CA VAL A 134 8.80 11.58 0.61
C VAL A 134 8.90 12.23 1.99
N ARG A 135 7.95 11.97 2.88
CA ARG A 135 7.96 12.43 4.26
C ARG A 135 8.19 11.26 5.19
N VAL A 136 9.12 11.39 6.13
CA VAL A 136 9.53 10.30 7.03
C VAL A 136 9.72 10.79 8.46
N THR A 137 9.52 9.90 9.43
CA THR A 137 9.94 10.13 10.81
C THR A 137 11.46 9.96 10.94
N LEU A 138 12.07 10.60 11.95
CA LEU A 138 13.49 10.40 12.22
C LEU A 138 13.81 8.93 12.52
N ASP A 139 12.95 8.23 13.28
CA ASP A 139 13.14 6.82 13.60
C ASP A 139 13.19 5.94 12.34
N TRP A 140 12.44 6.30 11.30
CA TRP A 140 12.51 5.63 9.99
C TRP A 140 13.89 5.82 9.35
N VAL A 141 14.43 7.04 9.34
CA VAL A 141 15.78 7.33 8.81
C VAL A 141 16.85 6.54 9.57
N ILE A 142 16.79 6.52 10.91
CA ILE A 142 17.77 5.78 11.73
C ILE A 142 17.58 4.26 11.58
N SER A 143 16.34 3.76 11.38
CA SER A 143 16.10 2.33 11.15
C SER A 143 16.79 1.79 9.90
N GLY A 144 16.98 2.63 8.87
CA GLY A 144 17.78 2.29 7.68
C GLY A 144 19.28 2.08 7.98
N LEU A 145 19.79 2.66 9.07
CA LEU A 145 21.16 2.46 9.55
C LEU A 145 21.26 1.36 10.62
N LYS A 146 20.20 1.18 11.42
CA LYS A 146 20.09 0.21 12.52
C LYS A 146 18.69 -0.43 12.53
N PRO A 147 18.48 -1.56 11.82
CA PRO A 147 17.16 -2.18 11.65
C PRO A 147 16.46 -2.64 12.94
N SER A 148 17.18 -2.69 14.07
CA SER A 148 16.61 -3.00 15.39
C SER A 148 15.81 -1.85 16.02
N ILE A 149 15.87 -0.64 15.46
CA ILE A 149 15.14 0.53 15.98
C ILE A 149 13.70 0.51 15.45
N PRO A 150 12.69 0.48 16.33
CA PRO A 150 11.29 0.46 15.91
C PRO A 150 10.86 1.81 15.35
N THR A 151 10.14 1.80 14.23
CA THR A 151 9.60 3.03 13.63
C THR A 151 8.36 3.52 14.38
N THR A 152 8.25 4.83 14.57
CA THR A 152 7.07 5.52 15.12
C THR A 152 6.06 5.87 14.02
N GLN A 153 4.81 6.14 14.43
CA GLN A 153 3.75 6.55 13.52
C GLN A 153 3.96 7.99 13.05
N ILE A 154 4.10 8.20 11.74
CA ILE A 154 4.08 9.51 11.09
C ILE A 154 2.70 10.15 11.29
N TYR A 155 2.67 11.46 11.56
CA TYR A 155 1.43 12.21 11.86
C TYR A 155 0.58 11.61 13.00
N LYS A 156 1.23 11.08 14.05
CA LYS A 156 0.57 10.40 15.18
C LYS A 156 -0.62 11.20 15.75
N ASN A 157 -0.48 12.53 15.87
CA ASN A 157 -1.53 13.39 16.43
C ASN A 157 -2.75 13.49 15.49
N ASP A 158 -2.53 13.59 14.18
CA ASP A 158 -3.59 13.65 13.18
C ASP A 158 -4.34 12.32 13.09
N PHE A 159 -3.64 11.18 13.21
CA PHE A 159 -4.29 9.86 13.31
C PHE A 159 -5.15 9.74 14.58
N ILE A 160 -4.65 10.18 15.75
CA ILE A 160 -5.44 10.19 16.99
C ILE A 160 -6.68 11.10 16.86
N ARG A 161 -6.54 12.25 16.19
CA ARG A 161 -7.66 13.15 15.90
C ARG A 161 -8.68 12.49 14.97
N LEU A 162 -8.22 11.82 13.91
CA LEU A 162 -9.06 11.07 12.99
C LEU A 162 -9.83 9.96 13.71
N ASP A 163 -9.17 9.16 14.56
CA ASP A 163 -9.82 8.15 15.41
C ASP A 163 -10.94 8.75 16.26
N GLN A 164 -10.69 9.88 16.92
CA GLN A 164 -11.70 10.57 17.74
C GLN A 164 -12.88 11.12 16.92
N MET A 165 -12.63 11.60 15.69
CA MET A 165 -13.69 12.11 14.82
C MET A 165 -14.52 10.97 14.23
N LEU A 166 -13.90 9.85 13.83
CA LEU A 166 -14.56 8.66 13.32
C LEU A 166 -15.37 7.94 14.40
N ALA A 167 -14.86 7.85 15.63
CA ALA A 167 -15.57 7.27 16.77
C ALA A 167 -16.88 8.02 17.07
N LYS A 168 -16.92 9.34 16.92
CA LYS A 168 -18.16 10.15 17.05
C LYS A 168 -19.20 9.82 15.97
N GLN A 169 -18.75 9.33 14.82
CA GLN A 169 -19.59 8.87 13.70
C GLN A 169 -19.86 7.35 13.75
N GLY A 170 -19.42 6.65 14.80
CA GLY A 170 -19.62 5.21 14.98
C GLY A 170 -18.65 4.31 14.22
N TYR A 171 -17.60 4.86 13.60
CA TYR A 171 -16.57 4.10 12.89
C TYR A 171 -15.37 3.84 13.81
N PHE A 172 -15.07 2.57 14.06
CA PHE A 172 -14.00 2.13 14.97
C PHE A 172 -12.90 1.30 14.30
N LYS A 173 -13.01 1.07 12.98
CA LYS A 173 -12.05 0.29 12.18
C LYS A 173 -11.98 0.88 10.77
N TYR A 174 -10.77 1.08 10.29
CA TYR A 174 -10.42 1.50 8.93
C TYR A 174 -8.97 1.09 8.66
N ASP A 175 -8.53 1.14 7.40
CA ASP A 175 -7.10 0.99 7.08
C ASP A 175 -6.40 2.36 7.16
N PRO A 176 -5.50 2.59 8.14
CA PRO A 176 -4.80 3.86 8.29
C PRO A 176 -3.79 4.16 7.17
N LEU A 177 -3.43 3.17 6.35
CA LEU A 177 -2.50 3.31 5.22
C LEU A 177 -3.23 3.42 3.87
N SER A 178 -4.56 3.42 3.86
CA SER A 178 -5.35 3.60 2.64
C SER A 178 -5.18 5.00 2.03
N GLU A 179 -5.18 5.10 0.70
CA GLU A 179 -4.99 6.37 -0.01
C GLU A 179 -5.90 7.50 0.51
N PRO A 180 -7.23 7.31 0.73
CA PRO A 180 -8.10 8.40 1.20
C PRO A 180 -7.80 8.87 2.62
N VAL A 181 -7.33 7.98 3.49
CA VAL A 181 -6.91 8.33 4.84
C VAL A 181 -5.59 9.10 4.81
N LEU A 182 -4.61 8.64 4.03
CA LEU A 182 -3.35 9.36 3.84
C LEU A 182 -3.56 10.74 3.20
N ASP A 183 -4.49 10.86 2.25
CA ASP A 183 -4.89 12.12 1.61
C ASP A 183 -5.43 13.11 2.67
N TYR A 184 -6.36 12.67 3.52
CA TYR A 184 -6.89 13.48 4.63
C TYR A 184 -5.83 13.89 5.66
N ILE A 185 -5.00 12.94 6.12
CA ILE A 185 -3.93 13.19 7.09
C ILE A 185 -2.90 14.19 6.55
N VAL A 186 -2.59 14.14 5.26
CA VAL A 186 -1.65 15.06 4.60
C VAL A 186 -2.26 16.45 4.34
N GLN A 187 -3.56 16.53 4.10
CA GLN A 187 -4.28 17.81 3.93
C GLN A 187 -4.53 18.53 5.27
N GLN A 188 -4.57 17.78 6.39
CA GLN A 188 -4.80 18.30 7.76
C GLN A 188 -6.15 19.03 7.92
N ASP A 189 -7.12 18.67 7.08
CA ASP A 189 -8.48 19.23 7.10
C ASP A 189 -9.14 19.05 8.47
N HIS A 190 -9.90 20.06 8.88
CA HIS A 190 -10.46 20.09 10.22
C HIS A 190 -11.81 19.38 10.36
N GLU A 191 -12.45 19.06 9.23
CA GLU A 191 -13.75 18.42 9.11
C GLU A 191 -13.60 17.09 8.36
N LEU A 192 -14.40 16.08 8.71
CA LEU A 192 -14.40 14.79 8.00
C LEU A 192 -15.10 14.95 6.65
N PRO A 193 -14.40 14.77 5.51
CA PRO A 193 -15.02 14.91 4.21
C PRO A 193 -15.89 13.67 3.91
N GLN A 194 -17.08 13.88 3.33
CA GLN A 194 -18.07 12.82 3.15
C GLN A 194 -17.53 11.63 2.33
N ASN A 195 -16.69 11.89 1.34
CA ASN A 195 -16.04 10.85 0.53
C ASN A 195 -15.17 9.88 1.36
N LEU A 196 -14.54 10.34 2.45
CA LEU A 196 -13.78 9.51 3.37
C LEU A 196 -14.71 8.66 4.24
N LEU A 197 -15.85 9.21 4.67
CA LEU A 197 -16.88 8.46 5.40
C LEU A 197 -17.51 7.37 4.52
N ASP A 198 -17.86 7.69 3.27
CA ASP A 198 -18.41 6.73 2.31
C ASP A 198 -17.39 5.62 1.98
N TYR A 199 -16.10 5.99 1.86
CA TYR A 199 -15.00 5.05 1.69
C TYR A 199 -14.84 4.12 2.90
N ILE A 200 -14.78 4.66 4.12
CA ILE A 200 -14.64 3.87 5.35
C ILE A 200 -15.87 2.98 5.56
N HIS A 201 -17.07 3.46 5.26
CA HIS A 201 -18.31 2.69 5.36
C HIS A 201 -18.30 1.48 4.41
N SER A 202 -18.02 1.73 3.12
CA SER A 202 -17.93 0.67 2.10
C SER A 202 -16.81 -0.33 2.41
N HIS A 203 -15.63 0.13 2.82
CA HIS A 203 -14.49 -0.75 3.16
C HIS A 203 -14.73 -1.52 4.46
N THR A 204 -15.40 -0.94 5.46
CA THR A 204 -15.79 -1.68 6.68
C THR A 204 -16.77 -2.79 6.36
N HIS A 205 -17.72 -2.54 5.45
CA HIS A 205 -18.65 -3.55 4.96
C HIS A 205 -17.94 -4.65 4.15
N GLU A 206 -17.00 -4.28 3.28
CA GLU A 206 -16.19 -5.23 2.52
C GLU A 206 -15.28 -6.08 3.42
N CYS A 207 -14.61 -5.48 4.41
CA CYS A 207 -13.81 -6.20 5.41
C CYS A 207 -14.66 -7.23 6.17
N ARG A 208 -15.89 -6.89 6.54
CA ARG A 208 -16.83 -7.82 7.18
C ARG A 208 -17.19 -8.98 6.24
N ASN A 209 -17.49 -8.68 4.97
CA ASN A 209 -17.83 -9.71 3.99
C ASN A 209 -16.65 -10.65 3.70
N ARG A 210 -15.44 -10.12 3.48
CA ARG A 210 -14.21 -10.90 3.30
C ARG A 210 -13.90 -11.76 4.51
N LEU A 211 -14.05 -11.21 5.72
CA LEU A 211 -13.90 -11.97 6.96
C LEU A 211 -14.90 -13.13 7.01
N SER A 212 -16.20 -12.89 6.84
CA SER A 212 -17.22 -13.94 6.90
C SER A 212 -17.04 -15.01 5.81
N ARG A 213 -16.61 -14.65 4.59
CA ARG A 213 -16.26 -15.64 3.55
C ARG A 213 -15.06 -16.49 3.96
N LEU A 214 -13.96 -15.88 4.44
CA LEU A 214 -12.80 -16.63 4.93
C LEU A 214 -13.14 -17.54 6.11
N GLN A 215 -13.93 -17.07 7.07
CA GLN A 215 -14.37 -17.89 8.21
C GLN A 215 -15.13 -19.13 7.73
N HIS A 216 -16.12 -18.96 6.85
CA HIS A 216 -16.89 -20.05 6.25
C HIS A 216 -16.01 -21.01 5.43
N MET A 217 -15.02 -20.51 4.70
CA MET A 217 -14.08 -21.35 3.92
C MET A 217 -13.11 -22.14 4.82
N LEU A 218 -12.64 -21.56 5.93
CA LEU A 218 -11.83 -22.28 6.93
C LEU A 218 -12.65 -23.37 7.63
N GLU A 219 -13.87 -23.06 8.03
CA GLU A 219 -14.80 -24.00 8.65
C GLU A 219 -15.11 -25.17 7.70
N GLY A 220 -15.39 -24.88 6.42
CA GLY A 220 -15.57 -25.88 5.36
C GLY A 220 -14.31 -26.71 5.09
N ALA A 221 -13.12 -26.18 5.38
CA ALA A 221 -11.84 -26.88 5.31
C ALA A 221 -11.46 -27.62 6.61
N GLY A 222 -12.31 -27.62 7.64
CA GLY A 222 -12.03 -28.25 8.93
C GLY A 222 -10.95 -27.54 9.76
N ILE A 223 -10.78 -26.23 9.56
CA ILE A 223 -9.83 -25.38 10.27
C ILE A 223 -10.61 -24.37 11.13
N ASP A 224 -10.18 -24.17 12.38
CA ASP A 224 -10.76 -23.16 13.26
C ASP A 224 -10.58 -21.76 12.66
N ALA A 225 -11.70 -21.07 12.40
CA ALA A 225 -11.73 -19.72 11.87
C ALA A 225 -10.97 -18.68 12.72
N GLN A 226 -10.68 -18.96 13.99
CA GLN A 226 -9.85 -18.09 14.83
C GLN A 226 -8.38 -17.99 14.37
N VAL A 227 -7.87 -18.96 13.59
CA VAL A 227 -6.47 -18.92 13.10
C VAL A 227 -6.20 -17.76 12.14
N ILE A 228 -7.23 -17.10 11.58
CA ILE A 228 -7.07 -15.87 10.78
C ILE A 228 -6.21 -14.84 11.52
N TRP A 229 -6.38 -14.71 12.84
CA TRP A 229 -5.65 -13.72 13.65
C TRP A 229 -4.23 -14.15 14.04
N LYS A 230 -3.88 -15.43 13.85
CA LYS A 230 -2.52 -15.98 14.02
C LYS A 230 -1.61 -15.59 12.84
N TYR A 231 -2.17 -15.40 11.65
CA TYR A 231 -1.42 -15.21 10.42
C TYR A 231 -1.50 -13.77 9.88
N THR A 232 -0.36 -13.07 9.83
CA THR A 232 -0.28 -11.68 9.37
C THR A 232 -0.83 -11.48 7.95
N PHE A 233 -0.58 -12.42 7.03
CA PHE A 233 -1.08 -12.35 5.65
C PHE A 233 -2.61 -12.44 5.58
N ALA A 234 -3.22 -13.33 6.38
CA ALA A 234 -4.67 -13.49 6.45
C ALA A 234 -5.34 -12.25 7.05
N LYS A 235 -4.71 -11.66 8.08
CA LYS A 235 -5.13 -10.37 8.64
C LYS A 235 -5.07 -9.24 7.61
N SER A 236 -3.99 -9.15 6.82
CA SER A 236 -3.88 -8.15 5.75
C SER A 236 -4.94 -8.34 4.66
N PHE A 237 -5.24 -9.58 4.27
CA PHE A 237 -6.32 -9.86 3.31
C PHE A 237 -7.69 -9.36 3.81
N VAL A 238 -8.03 -9.66 5.06
CA VAL A 238 -9.31 -9.26 5.69
C VAL A 238 -9.45 -7.73 5.76
N VAL A 239 -8.37 -7.01 6.08
CA VAL A 239 -8.37 -5.54 6.20
C VAL A 239 -8.25 -4.85 4.82
N GLY A 240 -7.90 -5.58 3.77
CA GLY A 240 -7.73 -5.05 2.41
C GLY A 240 -6.36 -4.44 2.11
N SER A 241 -5.42 -4.53 3.06
CA SER A 241 -4.08 -3.94 2.97
C SER A 241 -3.13 -4.78 2.10
N GLY A 242 -3.26 -4.67 0.78
CA GLY A 242 -2.28 -5.17 -0.20
C GLY A 242 -2.05 -6.68 -0.16
N CYS A 243 -3.12 -7.47 -0.32
CA CYS A 243 -3.02 -8.92 -0.46
C CYS A 243 -3.39 -9.35 -1.88
N LEU A 244 -2.39 -9.79 -2.65
CA LEU A 244 -2.54 -10.32 -4.02
C LEU A 244 -3.16 -11.72 -4.09
N LEU A 245 -3.36 -12.39 -2.96
CA LEU A 245 -3.87 -13.75 -2.87
C LEU A 245 -5.39 -13.77 -3.05
N GLY A 246 -5.92 -14.76 -3.78
CA GLY A 246 -7.35 -15.06 -3.77
C GLY A 246 -7.81 -15.58 -2.39
N GLU A 247 -9.12 -15.67 -2.17
CA GLU A 247 -9.66 -16.22 -0.92
C GLU A 247 -9.19 -17.68 -0.75
N GLU A 248 -9.20 -18.46 -1.83
CA GLU A 248 -8.71 -19.83 -1.91
C GLU A 248 -7.21 -19.95 -1.60
N ASP A 249 -6.40 -18.97 -2.03
CA ASP A 249 -4.95 -18.98 -1.81
C ASP A 249 -4.61 -18.63 -0.35
N VAL A 250 -5.31 -17.66 0.25
CA VAL A 250 -5.17 -17.36 1.69
C VAL A 250 -5.54 -18.58 2.53
N ILE A 251 -6.63 -19.28 2.18
CA ILE A 251 -7.01 -20.54 2.81
C ILE A 251 -5.87 -21.55 2.67
N ARG A 252 -5.41 -21.84 1.44
CA ARG A 252 -4.34 -22.83 1.19
C ARG A 252 -3.08 -22.53 2.00
N CYS A 253 -2.61 -21.27 2.03
CA CYS A 253 -1.46 -20.87 2.84
C CYS A 253 -1.68 -21.10 4.35
N ILE A 254 -2.90 -20.93 4.87
CA ILE A 254 -3.24 -21.30 6.25
C ILE A 254 -3.20 -22.82 6.43
N GLN A 255 -3.75 -23.61 5.49
CA GLN A 255 -3.72 -25.08 5.57
C GLN A 255 -2.29 -25.61 5.62
N ASP A 256 -1.44 -25.16 4.69
CA ASP A 256 -0.03 -25.56 4.61
C ASP A 256 0.72 -25.18 5.89
N SER A 257 0.51 -23.96 6.40
CA SER A 257 1.14 -23.47 7.64
C SER A 257 0.69 -24.24 8.88
N GLU A 258 -0.59 -24.60 8.99
CA GLU A 258 -1.11 -25.41 10.11
C GLU A 258 -0.65 -26.87 9.99
N GLN A 259 -0.56 -27.42 8.77
CA GLN A 259 -0.05 -28.77 8.53
C GLN A 259 1.44 -28.87 8.87
N GLU A 260 2.26 -27.92 8.42
CA GLU A 260 3.67 -27.83 8.78
C GLU A 260 3.85 -27.67 10.31
N TRP A 261 3.03 -26.83 10.95
CA TRP A 261 3.05 -26.68 12.40
C TRP A 261 2.68 -27.99 13.13
N ARG A 262 1.64 -28.71 12.67
CA ARG A 262 1.25 -30.02 13.22
C ARG A 262 2.38 -31.05 13.10
N GLN A 263 3.16 -31.04 12.01
CA GLN A 263 4.32 -31.92 11.82
C GLN A 263 5.49 -31.54 12.73
N LYS A 264 5.77 -30.25 12.93
CA LYS A 264 6.90 -29.76 13.75
C LYS A 264 6.62 -29.74 15.26
N LYS A 265 5.35 -29.66 15.67
CA LYS A 265 4.93 -29.57 17.08
C LYS A 265 5.47 -30.70 17.98
N PRO A 266 5.47 -32.00 17.59
CA PRO A 266 6.00 -33.07 18.43
C PRO A 266 7.49 -32.90 18.74
N ASP A 267 8.31 -32.53 17.76
CA ASP A 267 9.74 -32.33 17.95
C ASP A 267 10.06 -31.06 18.76
N PHE A 268 9.23 -30.02 18.62
CA PHE A 268 9.33 -28.82 19.43
C PHE A 268 9.00 -29.10 20.91
N VAL A 269 7.92 -29.85 21.19
CA VAL A 269 7.55 -30.27 22.56
C VAL A 269 8.60 -31.18 23.18
N ARG A 270 9.17 -32.13 22.43
CA ARG A 270 10.29 -32.95 22.91
C ARG A 270 11.50 -32.10 23.31
N LYS A 271 11.86 -31.09 22.51
CA LYS A 271 12.98 -30.18 22.80
C LYS A 271 12.74 -29.30 24.02
N LEU A 272 11.51 -28.83 24.25
CA LEU A 272 11.15 -28.10 25.46
C LEU A 272 11.25 -28.98 26.72
N ASN A 273 10.65 -30.18 26.70
CA ASN A 273 10.69 -31.09 27.85
C ASN A 273 12.13 -31.52 28.22
N LEU A 274 13.05 -31.56 27.26
CA LEU A 274 14.48 -31.81 27.49
C LEU A 274 15.24 -30.60 28.09
N LEU A 275 14.73 -29.38 27.91
CA LEU A 275 15.29 -28.17 28.52
C LEU A 275 14.84 -28.01 29.98
N ASP A 276 13.60 -28.41 30.31
CA ASP A 276 13.08 -28.43 31.69
C ASP A 276 13.64 -29.60 32.54
N SER A 277 14.59 -30.38 31.99
CA SER A 277 15.23 -31.54 32.64
C SER A 277 16.66 -31.26 33.16
N HIS A 278 17.10 -30.00 33.15
CA HIS A 278 18.44 -29.56 33.53
C HIS A 278 18.42 -28.36 34.49
#